data_AF-A0A2C6MGH6-F1
#
_entry.id   AF-A0A2C6MGH6-F1
#
_cell.length_a   1.000
_cell.length_b   1.000
_cell.length_c   1.000
_cell.angle_alpha   90.00
_cell.angle_beta   90.00
_cell.angle_gamma   90.00
#
_symmetry.space_group_name_H-M   'P 1'
#
loop_
_entity.id
_entity.type
_entity.pdbx_description
1 polymer ?
#
loop_
_entity_poly.entity_id
_entity_poly.type
_entity_poly.pdbx_seq_one_letter_code
_entity_poly.pdbx_strand_id
1 'polypeptide(L)'
;MDLLKVLERLREEKPEVAAAIGNLRQAVLANATLDVKTANLVAIGIAAAIRNQDALTGHIKLAKEAGAAKDEVIGAVLLAIPPGLNSRRVI
;
A
#
# COMPACT_ATOMS: atom_id res chain seq x y z
N MET A 1 7.56 3.43 13.65
CA MET A 1 8.50 2.34 13.39
C MET A 1 8.49 2.15 11.88
N ASP A 2 9.61 2.38 11.22
CA ASP A 2 9.73 2.23 9.76
C ASP A 2 9.54 0.74 9.42
N LEU A 3 8.37 0.40 8.87
CA LEU A 3 8.01 -0.99 8.60
C LEU A 3 9.01 -1.64 7.63
N LEU A 4 9.56 -0.86 6.69
CA LEU A 4 10.54 -1.36 5.73
C LEU A 4 11.82 -1.79 6.46
N LYS A 5 12.31 -0.98 7.41
CA LYS A 5 13.48 -1.34 8.24
C LYS A 5 13.24 -2.56 9.13
N VAL A 6 12.00 -2.80 9.56
CA VAL A 6 11.64 -4.02 10.31
C VAL A 6 11.65 -5.24 9.40
N LEU A 7 11.10 -5.12 8.19
CA LEU A 7 11.11 -6.19 7.20
C LEU A 7 12.53 -6.53 6.73
N GLU A 8 13.41 -5.53 6.61
CA GLU A 8 14.84 -5.73 6.32
C GLU A 8 15.53 -6.52 7.43
N ARG A 9 15.38 -6.12 8.69
CA ARG A 9 15.92 -6.89 9.83
C ARG A 9 15.35 -8.29 9.94
N LEU A 10 14.07 -8.48 9.65
CA LEU A 10 13.45 -9.81 9.64
C LEU A 10 14.09 -10.75 8.62
N ARG A 11 14.59 -10.24 7.50
CA ARG A 11 15.32 -11.08 6.53
C ARG A 11 16.62 -11.65 7.11
N GLU A 12 17.27 -10.92 8.02
CA GLU A 12 18.49 -11.34 8.69
C GLU A 12 18.19 -12.20 9.92
N GLU A 13 17.28 -11.75 10.79
CA GLU A 13 17.03 -12.37 12.09
C GLU A 13 16.05 -13.56 12.04
N LYS A 14 15.08 -13.53 11.10
CA LYS A 14 13.98 -14.51 10.96
C LYS A 14 13.64 -14.78 9.48
N PRO A 15 14.58 -15.32 8.68
CA PRO A 15 14.45 -15.43 7.24
C PRO A 15 13.22 -16.22 6.76
N GLU A 16 12.81 -17.27 7.49
CA GLU A 16 11.61 -18.05 7.16
C GLU A 16 10.32 -17.21 7.26
N VAL A 17 10.22 -16.33 8.26
CA VAL A 17 9.08 -15.43 8.43
C VAL A 17 9.05 -14.40 7.30
N ALA A 18 10.21 -13.82 6.96
CA ALA A 18 10.31 -12.87 5.87
C ALA A 18 9.92 -13.50 4.52
N ALA A 19 10.34 -14.75 4.28
CA ALA A 19 9.96 -15.52 3.10
C ALA A 19 8.45 -15.79 3.05
N ALA A 20 7.83 -16.19 4.16
CA ALA A 20 6.40 -16.43 4.24
C ALA A 20 5.57 -15.17 3.92
N ILE A 21 5.97 -14.01 4.45
CA ILE A 21 5.34 -12.72 4.14
C ILE A 21 5.48 -12.38 2.64
N GLY A 22 6.67 -12.61 2.07
CA GLY A 22 6.92 -12.42 0.65
C GLY A 22 6.02 -13.30 -0.24
N ASN A 23 5.90 -14.58 0.10
CA ASN A 23 5.06 -15.54 -0.61
C ASN A 23 3.58 -15.15 -0.54
N LEU A 24 3.09 -14.74 0.64
CA LEU A 24 1.72 -14.22 0.78
C LEU A 24 1.49 -13.02 -0.12
N ARG A 25 2.41 -12.05 -0.13
CA ARG A 25 2.32 -10.86 -0.99
C ARG A 25 2.24 -11.24 -2.47
N GLN A 26 3.08 -12.19 -2.90
CA GLN A 26 3.09 -12.65 -4.28
C GLN A 26 1.79 -13.37 -4.65
N ALA A 27 1.29 -14.24 -3.76
CA ALA A 27 0.03 -14.93 -3.98
C ALA A 27 -1.17 -13.95 -4.08
N VAL A 28 -1.24 -12.95 -3.21
CA VAL A 28 -2.27 -11.91 -3.28
C VAL A 28 -2.21 -11.16 -4.61
N LEU A 29 -1.03 -10.71 -5.02
CA LEU A 29 -0.87 -9.97 -6.28
C LEU A 29 -1.21 -10.82 -7.51
N ALA A 30 -0.81 -12.08 -7.54
CA ALA A 30 -1.12 -13.00 -8.64
C ALA A 30 -2.63 -13.27 -8.78
N ASN A 31 -3.39 -13.18 -7.67
CA ASN A 31 -4.83 -13.45 -7.65
C ASN A 31 -5.70 -12.18 -7.63
N ALA A 32 -5.11 -10.99 -7.54
CA ALA A 32 -5.86 -9.74 -7.51
C ALA A 32 -6.55 -9.41 -8.84
N THR A 33 -6.15 -10.04 -9.95
CA THR A 33 -6.65 -9.83 -11.33
C THR A 33 -6.49 -8.42 -11.90
N LEU A 34 -6.01 -7.47 -11.10
CA LEU A 34 -5.68 -6.10 -11.50
C LEU A 34 -4.27 -6.05 -12.10
N ASP A 35 -4.08 -5.18 -13.09
CA ASP A 35 -2.74 -4.84 -13.55
C ASP A 35 -1.94 -4.13 -12.43
N VAL A 36 -0.62 -4.10 -12.58
CA VAL A 36 0.30 -3.57 -11.56
C VAL A 36 0.02 -2.10 -11.23
N LYS A 37 -0.32 -1.27 -12.22
CA LYS A 37 -0.63 0.15 -12.02
C LYS A 37 -1.89 0.28 -11.17
N THR A 38 -2.96 -0.38 -11.59
CA THR A 38 -4.26 -0.35 -10.93
C THR A 38 -4.19 -0.90 -9.52
N ALA A 39 -3.49 -2.02 -9.30
CA ALA A 39 -3.30 -2.61 -7.97
C ALA A 39 -2.59 -1.64 -7.01
N ASN A 40 -1.56 -0.93 -7.47
CA ASN A 40 -0.86 0.04 -6.62
C ASN A 40 -1.69 1.31 -6.36
N LEU A 41 -2.50 1.79 -7.31
CA LEU A 41 -3.43 2.90 -7.09
C LEU A 41 -4.48 2.54 -6.01
N VAL A 42 -5.03 1.33 -6.05
CA VAL A 42 -5.91 0.83 -4.98
C VAL A 42 -5.20 0.78 -3.64
N ALA A 43 -3.97 0.25 -3.61
CA ALA A 43 -3.17 0.18 -2.39
C ALA A 43 -2.84 1.56 -1.80
N ILE A 44 -2.62 2.58 -2.65
CA ILE A 44 -2.45 3.98 -2.24
C ILE A 44 -3.69 4.50 -1.51
N GLY A 45 -4.88 4.26 -2.07
CA GLY A 45 -6.15 4.65 -1.42
C GLY A 45 -6.34 3.96 -0.06
N ILE A 46 -6.05 2.65 0.02
CA ILE A 46 -6.11 1.91 1.29
C ILE A 46 -5.11 2.47 2.30
N ALA A 47 -3.85 2.67 1.89
CA ALA A 47 -2.80 3.20 2.75
C ALA A 47 -3.14 4.59 3.30
N ALA A 48 -3.75 5.45 2.46
CA ALA A 48 -4.26 6.75 2.87
C ALA A 48 -5.40 6.62 3.90
N ALA A 49 -6.37 5.73 3.67
CA ALA A 49 -7.50 5.51 4.56
C ALA A 49 -7.07 4.99 5.95
N ILE A 50 -6.09 4.08 6.01
CA ILE A 50 -5.56 3.55 7.28
C ILE A 50 -4.42 4.39 7.86
N ARG A 51 -4.06 5.52 7.23
CA ARG A 51 -3.00 6.45 7.64
C ARG A 51 -1.62 5.79 7.77
N ASN A 52 -1.28 4.86 6.88
CA ASN A 52 0.02 4.19 6.83
C ASN A 52 0.95 4.88 5.83
N GLN A 53 1.84 5.74 6.34
CA GLN A 53 2.76 6.56 5.53
C GLN A 53 3.82 5.74 4.79
N ASP A 54 4.34 4.66 5.38
CA ASP A 54 5.36 3.82 4.77
C ASP A 54 4.77 3.07 3.56
N ALA A 55 3.57 2.49 3.73
CA ALA A 55 2.85 1.84 2.65
C ALA A 55 2.48 2.84 1.54
N LEU A 56 2.03 4.04 1.92
CA LEU A 56 1.70 5.09 0.97
C LEU A 56 2.90 5.47 0.10
N THR A 57 4.05 5.73 0.73
CA THR A 57 5.29 6.08 0.02
C THR A 57 5.76 4.95 -0.89
N GLY A 58 5.74 3.70 -0.39
CA GLY A 58 6.12 2.52 -1.17
C GLY A 58 5.24 2.30 -2.39
N HIS A 59 3.92 2.35 -2.22
CA HIS A 59 2.98 2.13 -3.33
C HIS A 59 2.95 3.30 -4.33
N ILE A 60 3.20 4.54 -3.91
CA ILE A 60 3.39 5.67 -4.84
C ILE A 60 4.59 5.42 -5.75
N LYS A 61 5.71 4.94 -5.21
CA LYS A 61 6.90 4.61 -6.00
C LYS A 61 6.59 3.52 -7.02
N LEU A 62 6.00 2.40 -6.57
CA LEU A 62 5.64 1.28 -7.45
C LEU A 62 4.60 1.65 -8.52
N ALA A 63 3.61 2.49 -8.18
CA ALA A 63 2.63 2.98 -9.15
C ALA A 63 3.29 3.80 -10.26
N LYS A 64 4.23 4.69 -9.90
CA LYS A 64 4.99 5.50 -10.87
C LYS A 64 5.87 4.64 -11.78
N GLU A 65 6.54 3.63 -11.20
CA GLU A 65 7.33 2.65 -11.98
C GLU A 65 6.44 1.86 -12.96
N ALA A 66 5.17 1.62 -12.59
CA ALA A 66 4.16 1.01 -13.46
C ALA A 66 3.48 2.01 -14.42
N GLY A 67 3.96 3.25 -14.52
CA GLY A 67 3.46 4.26 -15.46
C GLY A 67 2.27 5.09 -14.98
N ALA A 68 1.96 5.10 -13.68
CA ALA A 68 0.91 5.96 -13.14
C ALA A 68 1.26 7.45 -13.28
N ALA A 69 0.30 8.23 -13.77
CA ALA A 69 0.38 9.68 -13.81
C ALA A 69 0.19 10.27 -12.40
N LYS A 70 0.70 11.49 -12.19
CA LYS A 70 0.54 12.22 -10.92
C LYS A 70 -0.93 12.38 -10.54
N ASP A 71 -1.79 12.66 -11.50
CA ASP A 71 -3.22 12.89 -11.26
C ASP A 71 -3.97 11.61 -10.87
N GLU A 72 -3.56 10.44 -11.38
CA GLU A 72 -4.09 9.14 -10.96
C GLU A 72 -3.76 8.88 -9.47
N VAL A 73 -2.52 9.18 -9.06
CA VAL A 73 -2.09 9.04 -7.65
C VAL A 73 -2.88 9.99 -6.73
N ILE A 74 -3.06 11.25 -7.14
CA ILE A 74 -3.87 12.21 -6.39
C ILE A 74 -5.32 11.72 -6.30
N GLY A 75 -5.88 11.24 -7.40
CA GLY A 75 -7.23 10.66 -7.43
C GLY A 75 -7.39 9.51 -6.44
N ALA A 76 -6.44 8.58 -6.39
CA ALA A 76 -6.45 7.48 -5.42
C ALA A 76 -6.45 7.95 -3.96
N VAL A 77 -5.69 9.00 -3.63
CA VAL A 77 -5.67 9.60 -2.28
C VAL A 77 -6.99 10.31 -1.99
N LEU A 78 -7.55 11.04 -2.95
CA LEU A 78 -8.82 11.75 -2.78
C LEU A 78 -9.98 10.79 -2.52
N LEU A 79 -9.99 9.60 -3.13
CA LEU A 79 -11.00 8.57 -2.89
C LEU A 79 -10.99 8.01 -1.45
N ALA A 80 -9.89 8.19 -0.71
CA ALA A 80 -9.83 7.82 0.71
C ALA A 80 -10.52 8.85 1.63
N ILE A 81 -10.89 10.03 1.10
CA ILE A 81 -11.58 11.08 1.86
C ILE A 81 -13.09 10.79 1.83
N PRO A 82 -13.75 10.58 2.97
CA PRO A 82 -15.18 10.32 2.98
C PRO A 82 -15.95 11.54 2.42
N PRO A 83 -16.98 11.34 1.57
CA PRO A 83 -17.75 12.43 0.96
C PRO A 83 -18.46 13.34 1.98
N GLY A 84 -18.65 12.86 3.21
CA GLY A 84 -19.19 13.63 4.33
C GLY A 84 -18.11 13.91 5.37
N LEU A 85 -17.62 15.15 5.42
CA LEU A 85 -16.79 15.66 6.50
C LEU A 85 -17.64 15.83 7.78
N ASN A 86 -18.16 14.72 8.32
CA ASN A 86 -18.84 14.70 9.62
C ASN A 86 -18.71 13.33 10.29
N SER A 87 -17.51 12.77 10.30
CA SER A 87 -17.20 11.58 11.09
C SER A 87 -16.97 12.02 12.54
N ARG A 88 -18.06 12.27 13.29
CA ARG A 88 -17.96 12.26 14.76
C ARG A 88 -17.39 10.90 15.14
N ARG A 89 -16.19 10.90 15.71
CA ARG A 89 -15.69 9.75 16.48
C ARG A 89 -16.62 9.59 17.67
N VAL A 90 -17.55 8.66 17.57
CA VAL A 90 -18.21 8.12 18.75
C VAL A 90 -17.23 7.11 19.31
N ILE A 91 -16.57 7.52 20.38
CA ILE A 91 -15.94 6.65 21.38
C ILE A 91 -16.96 5.65 21.91
#